data_AF-A0A194XE14-F1
#
_entry.id   AF-A0A194XE14-F1
#
_cell.length_a   1.000
_cell.length_b   1.000
_cell.length_c   1.000
_cell.angle_alpha   90.00
_cell.angle_beta   90.00
_cell.angle_gamma   90.00
#
_symmetry.space_group_name_H-M   'P 1'
#
loop_
_entity.id
_entity.type
_entity.pdbx_description
1 polymer ?
#
loop_
_entity_poly.entity_id
_entity_poly.type
_entity_poly.pdbx_seq_one_letter_code
_entity_poly.pdbx_strand_id
1 'polypeptide(L)'
;MAFNGNITLPAGATSHGQPDLLCLPTKWTDIVVFFMGNYVAHAATIRLEPSTSIVNTVLAIVLALLIPISGVKRGIKGIMSFAKFGKTDLQVAARAGALCQVIQTDMQARSFREQLLTAFDHGSIFAGKIHSRYRLPDGYGFATVPWNSKFQNDDAPAAQQITLAANYNIVSILVALAQLAFAVATIYRSRGDQITQYGYAAFGLTVTQYAAMSLVNLLGNLVCPQYTSIYLVRSTAMTDAEAEPGANAFFEGVVGTLLEDEIQADEAERRASAALLRPPKSTWARIGNMLNLRKIQTLDLLLLPVSWMPTAVSVAIIYGLSRFEEGSSTFGQRAATMGWLAMGSWAGALGGWRGNLERDMSRRKIYSGYLLELAISLVSSVPSVAGYIVVAGMLEQYGICSHV
;
A
#
# COMPACT_ATOMS: atom_id res chain seq x y z
N MET A 1 -21.60 -18.77 39.12
CA MET A 1 -21.67 -18.34 40.54
C MET A 1 -22.09 -16.89 40.52
N ALA A 2 -23.23 -16.53 41.10
CA ALA A 2 -23.63 -15.14 41.24
C ALA A 2 -22.96 -14.57 42.50
N PHE A 3 -22.15 -13.53 42.36
CA PHE A 3 -21.51 -12.84 43.47
C PHE A 3 -22.58 -12.09 44.29
N ASN A 4 -22.89 -12.61 45.48
CA ASN A 4 -23.90 -12.08 46.39
C ASN A 4 -23.27 -11.56 47.69
N GLY A 5 -22.13 -10.87 47.58
CA GLY A 5 -21.41 -10.28 48.71
C GLY A 5 -20.86 -8.90 48.36
N ASN A 6 -20.88 -7.99 49.34
CA ASN A 6 -20.25 -6.67 49.31
C ASN A 6 -18.72 -6.81 49.11
N ILE A 7 -18.27 -7.14 47.91
CA ILE A 7 -16.88 -7.06 47.52
C ILE A 7 -16.57 -5.57 47.40
N THR A 8 -15.77 -5.07 48.33
CA THR A 8 -15.18 -3.75 48.20
C THR A 8 -14.19 -3.82 47.03
N LEU A 9 -14.52 -3.15 45.94
CA LEU A 9 -13.65 -3.06 44.77
C LEU A 9 -12.33 -2.37 45.17
N PRO A 10 -11.19 -2.75 44.56
CA PRO A 10 -9.94 -2.02 44.70
C PRO A 10 -10.13 -0.52 44.46
N ALA A 11 -9.30 0.33 45.08
CA ALA A 11 -9.42 1.77 44.90
C ALA A 11 -9.37 2.17 43.41
N GLY A 12 -10.43 2.85 42.95
CA GLY A 12 -10.58 3.26 41.55
C GLY A 12 -11.10 2.17 40.60
N ALA A 13 -11.29 0.94 41.05
CA ALA A 13 -11.87 -0.11 40.23
C ALA A 13 -13.40 0.04 40.14
N THR A 14 -13.94 -0.33 38.98
CA THR A 14 -15.37 -0.27 38.66
C THR A 14 -15.82 -1.63 38.13
N SER A 15 -17.13 -1.88 38.12
CA SER A 15 -17.71 -3.05 37.46
C SER A 15 -18.61 -2.69 36.28
N HIS A 16 -18.71 -1.40 35.95
CA HIS A 16 -19.68 -0.83 34.99
C HIS A 16 -21.13 -1.32 35.18
N GLY A 17 -21.50 -1.73 36.41
CA GLY A 17 -22.82 -2.28 36.70
C GLY A 17 -23.01 -3.76 36.34
N GLN A 18 -21.94 -4.46 35.93
CA GLN A 18 -21.95 -5.89 35.64
C GLN A 18 -21.33 -6.68 36.80
N PRO A 19 -21.95 -7.77 37.28
CA PRO A 19 -21.50 -8.50 38.46
C PRO A 19 -20.24 -9.35 38.24
N ASP A 20 -19.91 -9.68 36.99
CA ASP A 20 -18.81 -10.55 36.58
C ASP A 20 -17.65 -9.77 35.91
N LEU A 21 -17.66 -8.44 35.99
CA LEU A 21 -16.68 -7.58 35.33
C LEU A 21 -15.87 -6.78 36.38
N LEU A 22 -14.55 -6.88 36.31
CA LEU A 22 -13.64 -6.04 37.09
C LEU A 22 -12.83 -5.16 36.14
N CYS A 23 -13.01 -3.85 36.24
CA CYS A 23 -12.28 -2.84 35.48
C CYS A 23 -11.32 -2.09 36.41
N LEU A 24 -10.03 -2.12 36.09
CA LEU A 24 -9.00 -1.38 36.80
C LEU A 24 -8.69 -0.05 36.10
N PRO A 25 -8.30 1.00 36.84
CA PRO A 25 -7.85 2.25 36.22
C PRO A 25 -6.73 2.02 35.20
N THR A 26 -6.89 2.62 34.02
CA THR A 26 -5.91 2.54 32.93
C THR A 26 -4.62 3.25 33.34
N LYS A 27 -3.47 2.59 33.15
CA LYS A 27 -2.15 3.22 33.30
C LYS A 27 -1.72 3.82 31.97
N TRP A 28 -0.84 4.83 32.01
CA TRP A 28 -0.26 5.42 30.80
C TRP A 28 0.44 4.36 29.91
N THR A 29 1.02 3.32 30.52
CA THR A 29 1.63 2.19 29.81
C THR A 29 0.62 1.42 28.97
N ASP A 30 -0.62 1.28 29.44
CA ASP A 30 -1.67 0.54 28.74
C ASP A 30 -2.10 1.29 27.47
N ILE A 31 -2.18 2.63 27.55
CA ILE A 31 -2.44 3.50 26.40
C ILE A 31 -1.31 3.35 25.38
N VAL A 32 -0.05 3.42 25.81
CA VAL A 32 1.10 3.26 24.91
C VAL A 32 1.11 1.89 24.24
N VAL A 33 0.89 0.81 25.00
CA VAL A 33 0.83 -0.56 24.44
C VAL A 33 -0.31 -0.69 23.45
N PHE A 34 -1.48 -0.12 23.76
CA PHE A 34 -2.62 -0.12 22.86
C PHE A 34 -2.28 0.56 21.53
N PHE A 35 -1.70 1.76 21.57
CA PHE A 35 -1.36 2.51 20.35
C PHE A 35 -0.22 1.84 19.57
N MET A 36 0.80 1.33 20.25
CA MET A 36 1.90 0.64 19.59
C MET A 36 1.42 -0.64 18.89
N GLY A 37 0.64 -1.45 19.60
CA GLY A 37 0.14 -2.73 19.12
C GLY A 37 -1.08 -2.65 18.20
N ASN A 38 -1.79 -1.53 18.12
CA ASN A 38 -2.93 -1.38 17.20
C ASN A 38 -2.69 -0.39 16.07
N TYR A 39 -1.86 0.64 16.24
CA TYR A 39 -1.72 1.72 15.26
C TYR A 39 -0.31 1.91 14.70
N VAL A 40 0.74 1.68 15.49
CA VAL A 40 2.12 1.96 15.02
C VAL A 40 2.71 0.78 14.26
N ALA A 41 2.50 -0.45 14.74
CA ALA A 41 3.26 -1.59 14.22
C ALA A 41 2.96 -1.91 12.73
N HIS A 42 1.77 -1.59 12.20
CA HIS A 42 1.53 -1.78 10.76
C HIS A 42 2.41 -0.88 9.88
N ALA A 43 2.82 0.31 10.35
CA ALA A 43 3.66 1.22 9.59
C ALA A 43 5.06 0.64 9.32
N ALA A 44 5.57 -0.22 10.22
CA ALA A 44 6.81 -0.96 10.05
C ALA A 44 6.70 -2.15 9.06
N THR A 45 5.48 -2.47 8.62
CA THR A 45 5.20 -3.64 7.75
C THR A 45 4.80 -3.25 6.34
N ILE A 46 4.75 -1.94 6.04
CA ILE A 46 4.37 -1.46 4.71
C ILE A 46 5.34 -2.00 3.66
N ARG A 47 4.79 -2.46 2.54
CA ARG A 47 5.61 -2.87 1.41
C ARG A 47 6.14 -1.64 0.69
N LEU A 48 7.46 -1.57 0.58
CA LEU A 48 8.15 -0.57 -0.25
C LEU A 48 8.31 -1.12 -1.66
N GLU A 49 8.17 -0.25 -2.66
CA GLU A 49 8.45 -0.60 -4.05
C GLU A 49 9.98 -0.65 -4.25
N PRO A 50 10.50 -1.48 -5.19
CA PRO A 50 11.92 -1.51 -5.48
C PRO A 50 12.41 -0.11 -5.85
N SER A 51 13.62 0.25 -5.40
CA SER A 51 14.26 1.53 -5.74
C SER A 51 13.48 2.77 -5.24
N THR A 52 12.65 2.68 -4.20
CA THR A 52 12.08 3.88 -3.56
C THR A 52 13.16 4.68 -2.82
N SER A 53 13.16 6.00 -2.97
CA SER A 53 14.04 6.88 -2.20
C SER A 53 13.72 6.84 -0.69
N ILE A 54 14.70 7.23 0.13
CA ILE A 54 14.53 7.33 1.59
C ILE A 54 13.45 8.35 1.93
N VAL A 55 13.38 9.48 1.22
CA VAL A 55 12.35 10.50 1.43
C VAL A 55 10.96 9.93 1.20
N ASN A 56 10.78 9.15 0.12
CA ASN A 56 9.50 8.49 -0.16
C ASN A 56 9.16 7.41 0.85
N THR A 57 10.17 6.72 1.37
CA THR A 57 10.02 5.72 2.43
C THR A 57 9.53 6.37 3.73
N VAL A 58 10.18 7.44 4.18
CA VAL A 58 9.78 8.18 5.38
C VAL A 58 8.38 8.76 5.21
N LEU A 59 8.09 9.39 4.07
CA LEU A 59 6.75 9.90 3.77
C LEU A 59 5.71 8.79 3.82
N ALA A 60 6.00 7.62 3.24
CA ALA A 60 5.09 6.49 3.26
C ALA A 60 4.83 5.96 4.69
N ILE A 61 5.84 5.95 5.56
CA ILE A 61 5.69 5.54 6.97
C ILE A 61 4.84 6.56 7.73
N VAL A 62 5.11 7.86 7.59
CA VAL A 62 4.33 8.93 8.24
C VAL A 62 2.88 8.89 7.77
N LEU A 63 2.66 8.74 6.46
CA LEU A 63 1.32 8.58 5.90
C LEU A 63 0.64 7.30 6.40
N ALA A 64 1.37 6.20 6.58
CA ALA A 64 0.81 4.98 7.14
C ALA A 64 0.32 5.19 8.58
N LEU A 65 1.07 5.90 9.41
CA LEU A 65 0.68 6.23 10.79
C LEU A 65 -0.56 7.14 10.87
N LEU A 66 -0.74 8.05 9.91
CA LEU A 66 -1.90 8.96 9.93
C LEU A 66 -3.09 8.36 9.19
N ILE A 67 -2.83 7.54 8.17
CA ILE A 67 -3.80 7.05 7.19
C ILE A 67 -3.46 5.57 6.96
N PRO A 68 -4.08 4.63 7.72
CA PRO A 68 -3.69 3.22 7.69
C PRO A 68 -3.75 2.59 6.29
N ILE A 69 -4.72 3.03 5.48
CA ILE A 69 -4.99 2.49 4.14
C ILE A 69 -4.04 3.04 3.06
N SER A 70 -3.17 4.02 3.39
CA SER A 70 -2.22 4.61 2.43
C SER A 70 -1.28 3.58 1.78
N GLY A 71 -1.01 2.44 2.44
CA GLY A 71 -0.21 1.34 1.90
C GLY A 71 -0.98 0.28 1.11
N VAL A 72 -2.32 0.31 1.08
CA VAL A 72 -3.15 -0.82 0.61
C VAL A 72 -2.84 -1.21 -0.84
N LYS A 73 -2.65 -0.23 -1.72
CA LYS A 73 -2.34 -0.47 -3.14
C LYS A 73 -1.02 -1.22 -3.30
N ARG A 74 0.00 -0.88 -2.51
CA ARG A 74 1.32 -1.56 -2.55
C ARG A 74 1.22 -3.00 -2.06
N GLY A 75 0.45 -3.22 -0.98
CA GLY A 75 0.19 -4.55 -0.45
C GLY A 75 -0.58 -5.43 -1.44
N ILE A 76 -1.70 -4.94 -1.99
CA ILE A 76 -2.49 -5.65 -3.00
C ILE A 76 -1.67 -5.95 -4.25
N LYS A 77 -0.90 -4.98 -4.77
CA LYS A 77 0.01 -5.22 -5.91
C LYS A 77 0.99 -6.35 -5.60
N GLY A 78 1.51 -6.42 -4.37
CA GLY A 78 2.34 -7.55 -3.92
C GLY A 78 1.61 -8.88 -3.96
N ILE A 79 0.39 -8.94 -3.44
CA ILE A 79 -0.43 -10.16 -3.46
C ILE A 79 -0.72 -10.59 -4.91
N MET A 80 -1.20 -9.65 -5.73
CA MET A 80 -1.57 -9.90 -7.14
C MET A 80 -0.38 -10.20 -8.04
N SER A 81 0.85 -9.87 -7.61
CA SER A 81 2.05 -10.19 -8.39
C SER A 81 2.28 -11.69 -8.53
N PHE A 82 1.84 -12.49 -7.55
CA PHE A 82 2.18 -13.92 -7.45
C PHE A 82 3.67 -14.18 -7.69
N ALA A 83 4.54 -13.28 -7.23
CA ALA A 83 5.95 -13.27 -7.58
C ALA A 83 6.67 -14.53 -7.10
N LYS A 84 6.39 -15.02 -5.89
CA LYS A 84 6.93 -16.29 -5.36
C LYS A 84 6.72 -17.50 -6.26
N PHE A 85 5.71 -17.47 -7.13
CA PHE A 85 5.37 -18.56 -8.05
C PHE A 85 6.00 -18.39 -9.45
N GLY A 86 7.03 -17.54 -9.59
CA GLY A 86 7.87 -17.51 -10.79
C GLY A 86 8.73 -18.78 -10.89
N LYS A 87 9.03 -19.23 -12.11
CA LYS A 87 9.87 -20.43 -12.31
C LYS A 87 11.36 -20.14 -12.15
N THR A 88 11.76 -18.92 -12.50
CA THR A 88 13.14 -18.42 -12.44
C THR A 88 13.20 -17.14 -11.63
N ASP A 89 14.37 -16.83 -11.05
CA ASP A 89 14.56 -15.59 -10.27
C ASP A 89 14.28 -14.34 -11.09
N LEU A 90 14.57 -14.35 -12.40
CA LEU A 90 14.22 -13.25 -13.30
C LEU A 90 12.70 -13.07 -13.42
N GLN A 91 11.94 -14.16 -13.56
CA GLN A 91 10.47 -14.09 -13.55
C GLN A 91 9.92 -13.60 -12.19
N VAL A 92 10.51 -14.07 -11.08
CA VAL A 92 10.15 -13.60 -9.73
C VAL A 92 10.41 -12.09 -9.60
N ALA A 93 11.58 -11.62 -10.04
CA ALA A 93 11.94 -10.20 -10.02
C ALA A 93 11.07 -9.35 -10.95
N ALA A 94 10.73 -9.84 -12.15
CA ALA A 94 9.82 -9.18 -13.08
C ALA A 94 8.44 -8.98 -12.45
N ARG A 95 7.87 -10.04 -11.87
CA ARG A 95 6.58 -9.99 -11.16
C ARG A 95 6.62 -9.06 -9.95
N ALA A 96 7.74 -9.01 -9.24
CA ALA A 96 7.92 -8.12 -8.10
C ALA A 96 8.11 -6.64 -8.49
N GLY A 97 8.31 -6.34 -9.78
CA GLY A 97 8.59 -4.99 -10.29
C GLY A 97 10.03 -4.55 -10.09
N ALA A 98 10.97 -5.49 -9.93
CA ALA A 98 12.38 -5.22 -9.62
C ALA A 98 13.28 -5.21 -10.85
N LEU A 99 12.73 -5.30 -12.06
CA LEU A 99 13.49 -5.27 -13.31
C LEU A 99 13.09 -4.05 -14.16
N CYS A 100 14.09 -3.42 -14.79
CA CYS A 100 13.89 -2.39 -15.80
C CYS A 100 14.60 -2.73 -17.12
N GLN A 101 14.05 -2.20 -18.20
CA GLN A 101 14.58 -2.26 -19.55
C GLN A 101 14.79 -0.86 -20.11
N VAL A 102 15.63 -0.75 -21.14
CA VAL A 102 15.78 0.49 -21.93
C VAL A 102 14.74 0.49 -23.03
N ILE A 103 14.10 1.63 -23.25
CA ILE A 103 13.16 1.88 -24.36
C ILE A 103 13.50 3.21 -25.06
N GLN A 104 13.12 3.35 -26.32
CA GLN A 104 13.18 4.63 -27.03
C GLN A 104 12.03 5.55 -26.55
N THR A 105 12.31 6.85 -26.44
CA THR A 105 11.42 7.85 -25.81
C THR A 105 10.41 8.43 -26.80
N ASP A 106 10.79 8.52 -28.07
CA ASP A 106 9.98 8.98 -29.21
C ASP A 106 8.98 7.92 -29.68
N MET A 107 9.29 6.64 -29.47
CA MET A 107 8.31 5.58 -29.32
C MET A 107 7.50 5.85 -28.07
N GLN A 108 6.53 6.78 -28.16
CA GLN A 108 5.47 6.99 -27.16
C GLN A 108 5.14 5.64 -26.54
N ALA A 109 5.51 5.40 -25.28
CA ALA A 109 5.36 4.14 -24.55
C ALA A 109 4.29 3.26 -25.22
N ARG A 110 4.72 2.35 -26.11
CA ARG A 110 3.82 1.71 -27.09
C ARG A 110 2.77 0.89 -26.34
N SER A 111 3.04 0.55 -25.09
CA SER A 111 2.19 -0.24 -24.23
C SER A 111 1.64 0.56 -23.05
N PHE A 112 0.36 0.33 -22.75
CA PHE A 112 -0.32 0.71 -21.51
C PHE A 112 0.39 0.20 -20.23
N ARG A 113 1.36 -0.72 -20.37
CA ARG A 113 2.05 -1.41 -19.27
C ARG A 113 3.52 -1.03 -19.08
N GLU A 114 4.14 -0.30 -20.00
CA GLU A 114 5.47 0.26 -19.83
C GLU A 114 5.35 1.58 -19.07
N GLN A 115 5.44 1.53 -17.74
CA GLN A 115 5.60 2.75 -16.97
C GLN A 115 7.02 3.25 -17.19
N LEU A 116 7.16 4.32 -17.99
CA LEU A 116 8.40 5.09 -18.08
C LEU A 116 8.82 5.47 -16.65
N LEU A 117 10.00 5.03 -16.25
CA LEU A 117 10.56 5.32 -14.94
C LEU A 117 11.21 6.70 -15.00
N THR A 118 10.36 7.72 -14.84
CA THR A 118 10.74 9.14 -14.67
C THR A 118 11.60 9.39 -13.43
N ALA A 119 11.62 8.43 -12.52
CA ALA A 119 12.25 8.50 -11.20
C ALA A 119 13.77 8.28 -11.17
N PHE A 120 14.47 8.25 -12.32
CA PHE A 120 15.92 8.06 -12.35
C PHE A 120 16.73 9.27 -12.80
N ASP A 121 16.11 10.46 -12.83
CA ASP A 121 16.81 11.73 -13.07
C ASP A 121 17.89 11.95 -12.00
N HIS A 122 19.16 11.78 -12.39
CA HIS A 122 20.35 11.95 -11.56
C HIS A 122 20.38 13.38 -11.00
N GLY A 123 19.89 13.55 -9.77
CA GLY A 123 19.89 14.84 -9.05
C GLY A 123 18.62 15.12 -8.24
N SER A 124 17.55 14.34 -8.38
CA SER A 124 16.37 14.45 -7.52
C SER A 124 16.55 13.65 -6.22
N ILE A 125 16.27 14.27 -5.07
CA ILE A 125 16.21 13.56 -3.78
C ILE A 125 15.07 12.51 -3.73
N PHE A 126 14.15 12.57 -4.69
CA PHE A 126 13.05 11.63 -4.85
C PHE A 126 13.38 10.48 -5.79
N ALA A 127 14.53 10.53 -6.48
CA ALA A 127 14.92 9.54 -7.46
C ALA A 127 15.30 8.19 -6.80
N GLY A 128 14.99 7.13 -7.51
CA GLY A 128 15.37 5.78 -7.16
C GLY A 128 16.82 5.44 -7.54
N LYS A 129 17.30 4.28 -7.08
CA LYS A 129 18.62 3.74 -7.40
C LYS A 129 18.51 2.46 -8.25
N ILE A 130 19.06 2.52 -9.47
CA ILE A 130 19.35 1.33 -10.29
C ILE A 130 20.66 0.71 -9.78
N HIS A 131 20.71 -0.62 -9.71
CA HIS A 131 21.91 -1.34 -9.25
C HIS A 131 23.10 -1.16 -10.21
N SER A 132 22.79 -1.17 -11.50
CA SER A 132 23.69 -1.13 -12.65
C SER A 132 24.35 0.24 -12.85
N ARG A 133 25.55 0.25 -13.45
CA ARG A 133 26.16 1.49 -13.97
C ARG A 133 25.74 1.66 -15.42
N TYR A 134 25.37 2.88 -15.80
CA TYR A 134 24.92 3.13 -17.15
C TYR A 134 25.24 4.55 -17.60
N ARG A 135 25.28 4.72 -18.92
CA ARG A 135 25.16 6.02 -19.59
C ARG A 135 24.06 5.90 -20.63
N LEU A 136 22.94 6.58 -20.36
CA LEU A 136 21.77 6.58 -21.21
C LEU A 136 21.89 7.76 -22.20
N PRO A 137 21.87 7.52 -23.51
CA PRO A 137 21.89 8.58 -24.51
C PRO A 137 20.54 9.30 -24.61
N ASP A 138 20.56 10.50 -25.19
CA ASP A 138 19.34 11.28 -25.42
C ASP A 138 18.37 10.52 -26.32
N GLY A 139 17.07 10.62 -26.03
CA GLY A 139 16.05 9.88 -26.77
C GLY A 139 15.79 8.46 -26.24
N TYR A 140 16.51 7.99 -25.22
CA TYR A 140 16.22 6.73 -24.53
C TYR A 140 15.76 6.95 -23.08
N GLY A 141 14.99 6.01 -22.57
CA GLY A 141 14.41 6.02 -21.22
C GLY A 141 14.40 4.63 -20.59
N PHE A 142 14.17 4.56 -19.28
CA PHE A 142 13.92 3.30 -18.59
C PHE A 142 12.43 3.03 -18.48
N ALA A 143 12.04 1.76 -18.57
CA ALA A 143 10.70 1.30 -18.27
C ALA A 143 10.74 0.04 -17.40
N THR A 144 9.74 -0.15 -16.55
CA THR A 144 9.59 -1.40 -15.79
C THR A 144 9.30 -2.55 -16.74
N VAL A 145 9.96 -3.69 -16.52
CA VAL A 145 9.69 -4.91 -17.29
C VAL A 145 8.30 -5.46 -16.93
N PRO A 146 7.47 -5.84 -17.92
CA PRO A 146 6.17 -6.45 -17.66
C PRO A 146 6.27 -7.73 -16.81
N TRP A 147 5.27 -7.97 -15.96
CA TRP A 147 5.25 -9.11 -15.03
C TRP A 147 5.17 -10.49 -15.71
N ASN A 148 4.76 -10.56 -16.98
CA ASN A 148 4.63 -11.78 -17.78
C ASN A 148 5.75 -11.94 -18.81
N SER A 149 6.83 -11.16 -18.69
CA SER A 149 8.00 -11.26 -19.56
C SER A 149 8.71 -12.59 -19.40
N LYS A 150 9.29 -13.07 -20.51
CA LYS A 150 10.18 -14.24 -20.56
C LYS A 150 11.61 -13.82 -20.82
N PHE A 151 12.53 -14.64 -20.35
CA PHE A 151 13.96 -14.37 -20.43
C PHE A 151 14.68 -15.50 -21.17
N GLN A 152 15.79 -15.13 -21.80
CA GLN A 152 16.70 -16.11 -22.37
C GLN A 152 17.16 -17.06 -21.25
N ASN A 153 17.16 -18.36 -21.53
CA ASN A 153 17.51 -19.43 -20.58
C ASN A 153 16.47 -19.71 -19.47
N ASP A 154 15.22 -19.26 -19.62
CA ASP A 154 14.16 -19.63 -18.67
C ASP A 154 13.96 -21.16 -18.55
N ASP A 155 14.22 -21.90 -19.62
CA ASP A 155 14.15 -23.37 -19.67
C ASP A 155 15.50 -24.06 -19.45
N ALA A 156 16.57 -23.31 -19.17
CA ALA A 156 17.90 -23.89 -18.95
C ALA A 156 17.97 -24.64 -17.60
N PRO A 157 18.86 -25.63 -17.46
CA PRO A 157 19.09 -26.33 -16.20
C PRO A 157 19.45 -25.36 -15.07
N ALA A 158 19.04 -25.68 -13.83
CA ALA A 158 19.22 -24.81 -12.66
C ALA A 158 20.67 -24.30 -12.45
N ALA A 159 21.68 -25.06 -12.87
CA ALA A 159 23.09 -24.67 -12.78
C ALA A 159 23.49 -23.46 -13.65
N GLN A 160 22.65 -23.09 -14.63
CA GLN A 160 22.86 -21.94 -15.53
C GLN A 160 21.88 -20.80 -15.27
N GLN A 161 21.00 -20.95 -14.29
CA GLN A 161 20.03 -19.92 -13.93
C GLN A 161 20.70 -18.81 -13.12
N ILE A 162 20.33 -17.57 -13.43
CA ILE A 162 20.85 -16.38 -12.76
C ILE A 162 20.15 -16.26 -11.40
N THR A 163 20.92 -16.16 -10.33
CA THR A 163 20.39 -15.92 -8.98
C THR A 163 20.38 -14.42 -8.67
N LEU A 164 19.23 -13.89 -8.29
CA LEU A 164 19.09 -12.49 -7.88
C LEU A 164 18.98 -12.36 -6.37
N ALA A 165 19.69 -11.39 -5.80
CA ALA A 165 19.57 -11.10 -4.37
C ALA A 165 18.18 -10.51 -4.08
N ALA A 166 17.35 -11.33 -3.44
CA ALA A 166 16.02 -10.99 -2.97
C ALA A 166 15.90 -11.34 -1.48
N ASN A 167 15.14 -10.54 -0.72
CA ASN A 167 14.91 -10.81 0.70
C ASN A 167 13.41 -10.87 1.00
N TYR A 168 13.02 -11.88 1.76
CA TYR A 168 11.72 -11.88 2.45
C TYR A 168 11.92 -11.16 3.78
N ASN A 169 11.15 -10.09 4.00
CA ASN A 169 11.27 -9.30 5.22
C ASN A 169 10.59 -10.03 6.39
N ILE A 170 11.29 -11.01 6.96
CA ILE A 170 10.82 -11.87 8.05
C ILE A 170 10.40 -11.01 9.24
N VAL A 171 11.14 -9.94 9.54
CA VAL A 171 10.81 -9.02 10.64
C VAL A 171 9.43 -8.39 10.40
N SER A 172 9.19 -7.81 9.21
CA SER A 172 7.86 -7.26 8.88
C SER A 172 6.76 -8.32 8.89
N ILE A 173 7.04 -9.56 8.50
CA ILE A 173 6.08 -10.68 8.57
C ILE A 173 5.71 -10.98 10.04
N LEU A 174 6.71 -11.11 10.92
CA LEU A 174 6.48 -11.38 12.35
C LEU A 174 5.75 -10.22 13.03
N VAL A 175 6.14 -8.97 12.73
CA VAL A 175 5.45 -7.79 13.24
C VAL A 175 4.00 -7.74 12.74
N ALA A 176 3.75 -8.05 11.46
CA ALA A 176 2.39 -8.07 10.93
C ALA A 176 1.52 -9.19 11.57
N LEU A 177 2.12 -10.35 11.88
CA LEU A 177 1.44 -11.43 12.60
C LEU A 177 1.10 -11.02 14.04
N ALA A 178 2.06 -10.46 14.77
CA ALA A 178 1.85 -9.98 16.14
C ALA A 178 0.78 -8.88 16.18
N GLN A 179 0.86 -7.93 15.25
CA GLN A 179 -0.12 -6.86 15.06
C GLN A 179 -1.51 -7.42 14.79
N LEU A 180 -1.64 -8.37 13.86
CA LEU A 180 -2.92 -8.96 13.50
C LEU A 180 -3.53 -9.71 14.69
N ALA A 181 -2.72 -10.49 15.43
CA ALA A 181 -3.17 -11.17 16.64
C ALA A 181 -3.63 -10.19 17.72
N PHE A 182 -2.87 -9.12 17.95
CA PHE A 182 -3.20 -8.09 18.95
C PHE A 182 -4.47 -7.31 18.59
N ALA A 183 -4.63 -6.94 17.32
CA ALA A 183 -5.83 -6.26 16.84
C ALA A 183 -7.06 -7.16 16.92
N VAL A 184 -6.94 -8.44 16.55
CA VAL A 184 -8.03 -9.42 16.70
C VAL A 184 -8.39 -9.62 18.17
N ALA A 185 -7.40 -9.73 19.07
CA ALA A 185 -7.64 -9.84 20.50
C ALA A 185 -8.34 -8.58 21.05
N THR A 186 -7.96 -7.40 20.57
CA THR A 186 -8.60 -6.13 20.93
C THR A 186 -10.07 -6.11 20.49
N ILE A 187 -10.37 -6.45 19.23
CA ILE A 187 -11.74 -6.54 18.71
C ILE A 187 -12.56 -7.56 19.50
N TYR A 188 -11.97 -8.71 19.83
CA TYR A 188 -12.63 -9.76 20.60
C TYR A 188 -12.97 -9.29 22.02
N ARG A 189 -12.02 -8.63 22.70
CA ARG A 189 -12.20 -8.06 24.05
C ARG A 189 -13.15 -6.86 24.09
N SER A 190 -13.41 -6.22 22.95
CA SER A 190 -14.37 -5.12 22.86
C SER A 190 -15.82 -5.60 22.97
N ARG A 191 -16.08 -6.91 22.84
CA ARG A 191 -17.42 -7.48 22.93
C ARG A 191 -18.00 -7.31 24.33
N GLY A 192 -19.33 -7.12 24.40
CA GLY A 192 -20.04 -6.92 25.65
C GLY A 192 -20.00 -5.46 26.08
N ASP A 193 -19.53 -5.22 27.30
CA ASP A 193 -19.65 -3.94 28.01
C ASP A 193 -19.16 -2.72 27.21
N GLN A 194 -17.97 -2.79 26.60
CA GLN A 194 -17.42 -1.67 25.83
C GLN A 194 -18.31 -1.28 24.65
N ILE A 195 -18.87 -2.25 23.92
CA ILE A 195 -19.79 -1.98 22.81
C ILE A 195 -21.16 -1.53 23.33
N THR A 196 -21.64 -2.04 24.46
CA THR A 196 -22.87 -1.53 25.08
C THR A 196 -22.73 -0.06 25.48
N GLN A 197 -21.56 0.32 26.02
CA GLN A 197 -21.31 1.69 26.47
C GLN A 197 -21.02 2.66 25.32
N TYR A 198 -20.19 2.27 24.35
CA TYR A 198 -19.74 3.18 23.28
C TYR A 198 -20.37 2.90 21.91
N GLY A 199 -21.17 1.85 21.78
CA GLY A 199 -21.82 1.48 20.53
C GLY A 199 -20.81 1.20 19.41
N TYR A 200 -21.14 1.67 18.21
CA TYR A 200 -20.24 1.61 17.06
C TYR A 200 -18.97 2.48 17.18
N ALA A 201 -18.91 3.38 18.17
CA ALA A 201 -17.74 4.20 18.46
C ALA A 201 -16.81 3.58 19.50
N ALA A 202 -17.07 2.34 19.94
CA ALA A 202 -16.18 1.61 20.82
C ALA A 202 -14.74 1.64 20.30
N PHE A 203 -13.82 2.12 21.15
CA PHE A 203 -12.45 2.39 20.74
C PHE A 203 -11.74 1.13 20.24
N GLY A 204 -12.06 -0.06 20.76
CA GLY A 204 -11.48 -1.30 20.27
C GLY A 204 -12.00 -1.73 18.89
N LEU A 205 -13.09 -1.15 18.38
CA LEU A 205 -13.54 -1.34 16.99
C LEU A 205 -12.74 -0.49 15.99
N THR A 206 -12.08 0.60 16.42
CA THR A 206 -11.27 1.45 15.54
C THR A 206 -10.06 0.72 14.95
N VAL A 207 -9.62 -0.37 15.60
CA VAL A 207 -8.45 -1.16 15.19
C VAL A 207 -8.75 -2.06 13.98
N THR A 208 -10.02 -2.16 13.56
CA THR A 208 -10.46 -3.01 12.45
C THR A 208 -9.76 -2.69 11.12
N GLN A 209 -9.57 -1.41 10.79
CA GLN A 209 -8.83 -1.01 9.59
C GLN A 209 -7.36 -1.41 9.66
N TYR A 210 -6.76 -1.34 10.84
CA TYR A 210 -5.38 -1.73 11.09
C TYR A 210 -5.21 -3.25 11.00
N ALA A 211 -6.18 -4.03 11.50
CA ALA A 211 -6.21 -5.48 11.32
C ALA A 211 -6.29 -5.85 9.83
N ALA A 212 -7.22 -5.25 9.08
CA ALA A 212 -7.39 -5.50 7.65
C ALA A 212 -6.13 -5.11 6.85
N MET A 213 -5.55 -3.95 7.14
CA MET A 213 -4.31 -3.50 6.49
C MET A 213 -3.11 -4.39 6.84
N SER A 214 -2.99 -4.82 8.10
CA SER A 214 -1.92 -5.72 8.54
C SER A 214 -2.00 -7.08 7.84
N LEU A 215 -3.21 -7.61 7.63
CA LEU A 215 -3.42 -8.81 6.83
C LEU A 215 -2.96 -8.61 5.37
N VAL A 216 -3.30 -7.48 4.75
CA VAL A 216 -2.85 -7.15 3.39
C VAL A 216 -1.32 -7.07 3.31
N ASN A 217 -0.68 -6.43 4.29
CA ASN A 217 0.79 -6.35 4.36
C ASN A 217 1.42 -7.72 4.60
N LEU A 218 0.86 -8.55 5.48
CA LEU A 218 1.34 -9.90 5.75
C LEU A 218 1.33 -10.75 4.48
N LEU A 219 0.18 -10.81 3.80
CA LEU A 219 0.04 -11.56 2.55
C LEU A 219 0.97 -11.02 1.46
N GLY A 220 1.08 -9.69 1.34
CA GLY A 220 1.99 -9.06 0.39
C GLY A 220 3.45 -9.44 0.62
N ASN A 221 3.92 -9.44 1.88
CA ASN A 221 5.28 -9.82 2.24
C ASN A 221 5.54 -11.33 2.14
N LEU A 222 4.52 -12.18 2.26
CA LEU A 222 4.63 -13.63 2.05
C LEU A 222 4.68 -14.02 0.57
N VAL A 223 3.90 -13.33 -0.27
CA VAL A 223 3.75 -13.65 -1.69
C VAL A 223 4.81 -12.99 -2.57
N CYS A 224 5.29 -11.80 -2.19
CA CYS A 224 6.18 -11.00 -3.00
C CYS A 224 7.48 -10.66 -2.28
N PRO A 225 8.65 -11.10 -2.78
CA PRO A 225 9.93 -10.75 -2.18
C PRO A 225 10.24 -9.25 -2.35
N GLN A 226 11.12 -8.74 -1.49
CA GLN A 226 11.60 -7.36 -1.53
C GLN A 226 12.98 -7.29 -2.18
N TYR A 227 13.17 -6.26 -2.99
CA TYR A 227 14.42 -5.95 -3.68
C TYR A 227 14.86 -4.53 -3.32
N THR A 228 16.13 -4.38 -2.93
CA THR A 228 16.70 -3.10 -2.51
C THR A 228 16.95 -2.14 -3.66
N SER A 229 17.11 -2.67 -4.87
CA SER A 229 17.39 -1.94 -6.10
C SER A 229 16.66 -2.57 -7.27
N ILE A 230 16.46 -1.79 -8.32
CA ILE A 230 16.00 -2.30 -9.61
C ILE A 230 17.22 -2.78 -10.41
N TYR A 231 17.08 -3.92 -11.08
CA TYR A 231 18.13 -4.52 -11.92
C TYR A 231 17.80 -4.32 -13.40
N LEU A 232 18.85 -4.11 -14.19
CA LEU A 232 18.74 -3.87 -15.61
C LEU A 232 18.73 -5.19 -16.38
N VAL A 233 17.80 -5.35 -17.33
CA VAL A 233 17.80 -6.47 -18.29
C VAL A 233 18.08 -5.97 -19.70
N ARG A 234 18.76 -6.81 -20.50
CA ARG A 234 19.13 -6.50 -21.88
C ARG A 234 17.88 -6.47 -22.74
N SER A 235 17.69 -5.35 -23.45
CA SER A 235 16.65 -5.13 -24.45
C SER A 235 17.25 -4.83 -25.83
N THR A 236 16.45 -4.92 -26.89
CA THR A 236 16.89 -4.54 -28.25
C THR A 236 17.27 -3.06 -28.31
N ALA A 237 16.46 -2.19 -27.71
CA ALA A 237 16.73 -0.75 -27.62
C ALA A 237 18.04 -0.42 -26.87
N MET A 238 18.49 -1.27 -25.94
CA MET A 238 19.80 -1.13 -25.31
C MET A 238 20.93 -1.39 -26.31
N THR A 239 20.76 -2.39 -27.17
CA THR A 239 21.72 -2.74 -28.21
C THR A 239 21.77 -1.65 -29.28
N ASP A 240 20.62 -1.10 -29.65
CA ASP A 240 20.52 0.03 -30.57
C ASP A 240 21.22 1.28 -30.01
N ALA A 241 21.04 1.57 -28.72
CA ALA A 241 21.71 2.67 -28.03
C ALA A 241 23.23 2.50 -27.97
N GLU A 242 23.73 1.27 -27.73
CA GLU A 242 25.16 0.94 -27.74
C GLU A 242 25.77 1.04 -29.16
N ALA A 243 24.98 0.75 -30.20
CA ALA A 243 25.41 0.81 -31.59
C ALA A 243 25.39 2.24 -32.18
N GLU A 244 24.71 3.19 -31.54
CA GLU A 244 24.57 4.56 -32.02
C GLU A 244 25.92 5.31 -32.01
N PRO A 245 26.44 5.74 -33.18
CA PRO A 245 27.75 6.39 -33.26
C PRO A 245 27.80 7.70 -32.45
N GLY A 246 28.75 7.78 -31.52
CA GLY A 246 28.98 8.99 -30.71
C GLY A 246 28.14 9.12 -29.44
N ALA A 247 27.16 8.23 -29.24
CA ALA A 247 26.30 8.20 -28.05
C ALA A 247 27.08 7.85 -26.76
N ASN A 248 28.20 7.11 -26.88
CA ASN A 248 28.99 6.59 -25.75
C ASN A 248 28.12 5.86 -24.70
N ALA A 249 27.05 5.21 -25.14
CA ALA A 249 26.16 4.48 -24.25
C ALA A 249 26.86 3.24 -23.71
N PHE A 250 26.62 2.94 -22.44
CA PHE A 250 27.09 1.69 -21.83
C PHE A 250 26.12 1.25 -20.75
N PHE A 251 26.02 -0.08 -20.57
CA PHE A 251 25.15 -0.69 -19.57
C PHE A 251 25.87 -1.85 -18.89
N GLU A 252 26.38 -1.62 -17.68
CA GLU A 252 27.11 -2.62 -16.89
C GLU A 252 26.21 -3.23 -15.80
N GLY A 253 26.40 -4.52 -15.50
CA GLY A 253 25.62 -5.22 -14.48
C GLY A 253 24.20 -5.55 -14.96
N VAL A 254 24.07 -5.94 -16.23
CA VAL A 254 22.84 -6.45 -16.82
C VAL A 254 22.64 -7.90 -16.39
N VAL A 255 21.47 -8.22 -15.85
CA VAL A 255 21.22 -9.51 -15.15
C VAL A 255 20.49 -10.56 -15.99
N GLY A 256 20.26 -10.31 -17.29
CA GLY A 256 19.59 -11.25 -18.18
C GLY A 256 19.17 -10.60 -19.49
N THR A 257 18.68 -11.39 -20.44
CA THR A 257 18.22 -10.91 -21.76
C THR A 257 16.73 -11.17 -21.93
N LEU A 258 16.00 -10.13 -22.33
CA LEU A 258 14.56 -10.20 -22.56
C LEU A 258 14.24 -10.85 -23.91
N LEU A 259 13.25 -11.73 -23.95
CA LEU A 259 12.69 -12.27 -25.20
C LEU A 259 11.55 -11.36 -25.68
N GLU A 260 11.88 -10.36 -26.50
CA GLU A 260 10.95 -9.31 -26.89
C GLU A 260 9.96 -9.71 -27.98
N ASP A 261 10.33 -10.63 -28.87
CA ASP A 261 9.50 -11.05 -30.01
C ASP A 261 8.14 -11.63 -29.57
N GLU A 262 8.12 -12.35 -28.44
CA GLU A 262 6.89 -12.89 -27.87
C GLU A 262 6.02 -11.80 -27.19
N ILE A 263 6.64 -10.78 -26.59
CA ILE A 263 5.92 -9.66 -25.96
C ILE A 263 5.20 -8.84 -27.04
N GLN A 264 5.87 -8.59 -28.16
CA GLN A 264 5.29 -7.84 -29.28
C GLN A 264 4.11 -8.58 -29.92
N ALA A 265 4.18 -9.92 -30.03
CA ALA A 265 3.10 -10.76 -30.55
C ALA A 265 1.86 -10.74 -29.63
N ASP A 266 2.04 -10.97 -28.33
CA ASP A 266 0.97 -10.91 -27.31
C ASP A 266 0.27 -9.53 -27.28
N GLU A 267 1.04 -8.45 -27.44
CA GLU A 267 0.51 -7.09 -27.48
C GLU A 267 -0.26 -6.78 -28.77
N ALA A 268 0.26 -7.22 -29.93
CA ALA A 268 -0.40 -7.04 -31.21
C ALA A 268 -1.78 -7.74 -31.22
N GLU A 269 -1.84 -8.96 -30.69
CA GLU A 269 -3.08 -9.73 -30.57
C GLU A 269 -4.08 -9.01 -29.65
N ARG A 270 -3.65 -8.57 -28.45
CA ARG A 270 -4.53 -7.82 -27.53
C ARG A 270 -5.00 -6.49 -28.10
N ARG A 271 -4.17 -5.77 -28.86
CA ARG A 271 -4.58 -4.55 -29.57
C ARG A 271 -5.64 -4.85 -30.62
N ALA A 272 -5.51 -5.95 -31.36
CA ALA A 272 -6.51 -6.40 -32.32
C ALA A 272 -7.84 -6.74 -31.63
N SER A 273 -7.81 -7.49 -30.51
CA SER A 273 -9.00 -7.80 -29.71
C SER A 273 -9.67 -6.56 -29.11
N ALA A 274 -8.89 -5.59 -28.64
CA ALA A 274 -9.41 -4.33 -28.09
C ALA A 274 -10.02 -3.43 -29.18
N ALA A 275 -9.51 -3.50 -30.42
CA ALA A 275 -10.08 -2.77 -31.55
C ALA A 275 -11.48 -3.30 -31.94
N LEU A 276 -11.71 -4.61 -31.77
CA LEU A 276 -13.00 -5.27 -31.99
C LEU A 276 -14.05 -4.89 -30.93
N LEU A 277 -13.62 -4.56 -29.70
CA LEU A 277 -14.49 -4.18 -28.59
C LEU A 277 -14.77 -2.66 -28.50
N ARG A 278 -14.37 -1.85 -29.49
CA ARG A 278 -14.55 -0.39 -29.43
C ARG A 278 -16.05 -0.02 -29.51
N PRO A 279 -16.66 0.54 -28.45
CA PRO A 279 -18.02 1.07 -28.55
C PRO A 279 -18.02 2.32 -29.45
N PRO A 280 -19.15 2.63 -30.11
CA PRO A 280 -19.29 3.83 -30.92
C PRO A 280 -19.04 5.09 -30.07
N LYS A 281 -18.34 6.07 -30.66
CA LYS A 281 -17.94 7.31 -30.01
C LYS A 281 -19.17 8.11 -29.56
N SER A 282 -19.59 7.96 -28.31
CA SER A 282 -20.70 8.71 -27.72
C SER A 282 -20.26 10.09 -27.22
N THR A 283 -21.23 10.99 -27.06
CA THR A 283 -21.08 12.37 -26.58
C THR A 283 -20.33 12.49 -25.23
N TRP A 284 -20.34 11.42 -24.42
CA TRP A 284 -19.57 11.31 -23.18
C TRP A 284 -18.05 11.37 -23.38
N ALA A 285 -17.54 10.99 -24.55
CA ALA A 285 -16.12 11.11 -24.88
C ALA A 285 -15.65 12.57 -25.00
N ARG A 286 -16.54 13.52 -25.29
CA ARG A 286 -16.23 14.96 -25.32
C ARG A 286 -16.13 15.55 -23.91
N ILE A 287 -17.00 15.13 -23.00
CA ILE A 287 -16.95 15.53 -21.58
C ILE A 287 -15.70 14.96 -20.90
N GLY A 288 -15.35 13.70 -21.20
CA GLY A 288 -14.13 13.06 -20.70
C GLY A 288 -12.82 13.75 -21.12
N ASN A 289 -12.78 14.34 -22.31
CA ASN A 289 -11.63 15.12 -22.79
C ASN A 289 -11.55 16.51 -22.13
N MET A 290 -12.69 17.10 -21.76
CA MET A 290 -12.75 18.42 -21.10
C MET A 290 -12.28 18.35 -19.63
N LEU A 291 -12.54 17.23 -18.95
CA LEU A 291 -12.13 16.98 -17.55
C LEU A 291 -10.74 16.32 -17.42
N ASN A 292 -9.97 16.18 -18.51
CA ASN A 292 -8.66 15.52 -18.51
C ASN A 292 -8.67 14.08 -17.92
N LEU A 293 -9.82 13.40 -17.99
CA LEU A 293 -10.04 12.04 -17.45
C LEU A 293 -9.27 10.97 -18.23
N ARG A 294 -8.71 11.31 -19.41
CA ARG A 294 -7.85 10.42 -20.21
C ARG A 294 -6.55 10.01 -19.52
N LYS A 295 -6.09 10.78 -18.52
CA LYS A 295 -4.89 10.43 -17.71
C LYS A 295 -5.20 9.53 -16.51
N ILE A 296 -6.47 9.33 -16.17
CA ILE A 296 -6.86 8.34 -15.16
C ILE A 296 -6.83 6.97 -15.86
N GLN A 297 -5.82 6.16 -15.53
CA GLN A 297 -5.67 4.83 -16.14
C GLN A 297 -6.92 3.99 -15.83
N THR A 298 -7.43 3.25 -16.82
CA THR A 298 -8.55 2.31 -16.63
C THR A 298 -8.29 1.30 -15.52
N LEU A 299 -7.02 0.95 -15.26
CA LEU A 299 -6.60 0.10 -14.15
C LEU A 299 -6.71 0.78 -12.78
N ASP A 300 -6.45 2.09 -12.69
CA ASP A 300 -6.59 2.86 -11.44
C ASP A 300 -8.06 2.98 -11.01
N LEU A 301 -8.98 3.12 -11.98
CA LEU A 301 -10.43 3.06 -11.74
C LEU A 301 -10.90 1.66 -11.33
N LEU A 302 -10.34 0.60 -11.92
CA LEU A 302 -10.64 -0.79 -11.55
C LEU A 302 -10.10 -1.18 -10.16
N LEU A 303 -8.97 -0.60 -9.75
CA LEU A 303 -8.37 -0.81 -8.42
C LEU A 303 -8.99 0.08 -7.34
N LEU A 304 -9.78 1.09 -7.72
CA LEU A 304 -10.43 1.99 -6.79
C LEU A 304 -11.39 1.24 -5.84
N PRO A 305 -12.31 0.37 -6.30
CA PRO A 305 -13.10 -0.49 -5.40
C PRO A 305 -12.24 -1.36 -4.47
N VAL A 306 -11.11 -1.87 -4.95
CA VAL A 306 -10.22 -2.73 -4.15
C VAL A 306 -9.55 -1.93 -3.02
N SER A 307 -9.22 -0.65 -3.26
CA SER A 307 -8.68 0.22 -2.21
C SER A 307 -9.67 0.50 -1.08
N TRP A 308 -10.97 0.38 -1.33
CA TRP A 308 -12.02 0.51 -0.32
C TRP A 308 -12.29 -0.80 0.45
N MET A 309 -11.75 -1.94 0.00
CA MET A 309 -12.02 -3.25 0.61
C MET A 309 -11.71 -3.29 2.12
N PRO A 310 -10.55 -2.82 2.63
CA PRO A 310 -10.30 -2.81 4.08
C PRO A 310 -11.33 -2.01 4.87
N THR A 311 -11.88 -0.94 4.28
CA THR A 311 -12.92 -0.13 4.92
C THR A 311 -14.25 -0.84 4.90
N ALA A 312 -14.63 -1.45 3.77
CA ALA A 312 -15.87 -2.23 3.68
C ALA A 312 -15.87 -3.37 4.71
N VAL A 313 -14.74 -4.09 4.84
CA VAL A 313 -14.56 -5.13 5.87
C VAL A 313 -14.68 -4.55 7.28
N SER A 314 -14.04 -3.41 7.55
CA SER A 314 -14.10 -2.75 8.85
C SER A 314 -15.52 -2.32 9.23
N VAL A 315 -16.24 -1.68 8.29
CA VAL A 315 -17.64 -1.28 8.43
C VAL A 315 -18.53 -2.51 8.67
N ALA A 316 -18.31 -3.60 7.95
CA ALA A 316 -19.06 -4.85 8.14
C ALA A 316 -18.83 -5.46 9.53
N ILE A 317 -17.58 -5.43 10.04
CA ILE A 317 -17.26 -5.90 11.40
C ILE A 317 -17.92 -4.99 12.45
N ILE A 318 -17.80 -3.66 12.29
CA ILE A 318 -18.43 -2.69 13.20
C ILE A 318 -19.94 -2.91 13.23
N TYR A 319 -20.60 -3.02 12.07
CA TYR A 319 -22.02 -3.32 11.98
C TYR A 319 -22.38 -4.67 12.62
N GLY A 320 -21.60 -5.72 12.35
CA GLY A 320 -21.84 -7.05 12.89
C GLY A 320 -21.77 -7.12 14.41
N LEU A 321 -20.88 -6.33 15.03
CA LEU A 321 -20.66 -6.34 16.48
C LEU A 321 -21.52 -5.33 17.24
N SER A 322 -21.81 -4.16 16.65
CA SER A 322 -22.50 -3.05 17.33
C SER A 322 -23.91 -2.78 16.80
N ARG A 323 -24.30 -3.36 15.66
CA ARG A 323 -25.53 -3.04 14.92
C ARG A 323 -25.70 -1.55 14.57
N PHE A 324 -24.61 -0.79 14.61
CA PHE A 324 -24.64 0.69 14.55
C PHE A 324 -25.51 1.35 15.63
N GLU A 325 -25.68 0.70 16.77
CA GLU A 325 -26.22 1.34 17.96
C GLU A 325 -25.22 2.34 18.53
N GLU A 326 -25.70 3.48 19.02
CA GLU A 326 -24.85 4.55 19.55
C GLU A 326 -24.36 4.30 20.98
N GLY A 327 -25.04 3.42 21.72
CA GLY A 327 -24.81 3.23 23.15
C GLY A 327 -24.94 4.56 23.90
N SER A 328 -24.02 4.79 24.85
CA SER A 328 -23.86 6.05 25.58
C SER A 328 -22.76 6.96 25.00
N SER A 329 -22.30 6.68 23.77
CA SER A 329 -21.24 7.49 23.16
C SER A 329 -21.73 8.89 22.76
N THR A 330 -20.88 9.88 23.03
CA THR A 330 -21.12 11.25 22.61
C THR A 330 -21.07 11.38 21.08
N PHE A 331 -21.71 12.42 20.54
CA PHE A 331 -21.59 12.75 19.12
C PHE A 331 -20.12 12.94 18.71
N GLY A 332 -19.30 13.60 19.54
CA GLY A 332 -17.88 13.82 19.26
C GLY A 332 -17.08 12.53 19.15
N GLN A 333 -17.34 11.54 20.03
CA GLN A 333 -16.71 10.22 19.96
C GLN A 333 -17.03 9.50 18.64
N ARG A 334 -18.30 9.53 18.24
CA ARG A 334 -18.78 8.91 17.00
C ARG A 334 -18.23 9.60 15.75
N ALA A 335 -18.28 10.93 15.72
CA ALA A 335 -17.77 11.72 14.62
C ALA A 335 -16.26 11.54 14.43
N ALA A 336 -15.49 11.49 15.52
CA ALA A 336 -14.05 11.27 15.46
C ALA A 336 -13.70 9.87 14.95
N THR A 337 -14.28 8.81 15.53
CA THR A 337 -13.94 7.42 15.16
C THR A 337 -14.42 7.05 13.76
N MET A 338 -15.65 7.41 13.38
CA MET A 338 -16.17 7.13 12.04
C MET A 338 -15.63 8.07 10.96
N GLY A 339 -15.37 9.33 11.31
CA GLY A 339 -14.71 10.28 10.41
C GLY A 339 -13.28 9.84 10.10
N TRP A 340 -12.54 9.36 11.11
CA TRP A 340 -11.23 8.77 10.93
C TRP A 340 -11.26 7.53 10.02
N LEU A 341 -12.22 6.62 10.26
CA LEU A 341 -12.44 5.44 9.43
C LEU A 341 -12.66 5.83 7.95
N ALA A 342 -13.59 6.74 7.68
CA ALA A 342 -13.96 7.13 6.32
C ALA A 342 -12.84 7.89 5.58
N MET A 343 -12.12 8.75 6.29
CA MET A 343 -11.04 9.55 5.70
C MET A 343 -9.82 8.70 5.35
N GLY A 344 -9.55 7.65 6.11
CA GLY A 344 -8.53 6.66 5.79
C GLY A 344 -8.68 6.08 4.38
N SER A 345 -9.91 5.72 4.01
CA SER A 345 -10.27 5.14 2.72
C SER A 345 -10.13 6.13 1.57
N TRP A 346 -10.61 7.36 1.80
CA TRP A 346 -10.59 8.41 0.80
C TRP A 346 -9.15 8.81 0.42
N ALA A 347 -8.29 9.01 1.41
CA ALA A 347 -6.89 9.36 1.16
C ALA A 347 -6.10 8.21 0.50
N GLY A 348 -6.36 6.95 0.89
CA GLY A 348 -5.79 5.77 0.22
C GLY A 348 -6.18 5.64 -1.25
N ALA A 349 -7.39 6.05 -1.62
CA ALA A 349 -7.85 6.08 -3.01
C ALA A 349 -7.10 7.14 -3.84
N LEU A 350 -6.80 8.32 -3.26
CA LEU A 350 -6.11 9.43 -3.93
C LEU A 350 -4.61 9.21 -4.15
N GLY A 351 -3.93 8.47 -3.28
CA GLY A 351 -2.47 8.24 -3.36
C GLY A 351 -1.95 7.56 -4.64
N GLY A 352 -2.82 7.14 -5.56
CA GLY A 352 -2.43 6.62 -6.88
C GLY A 352 -2.19 7.69 -7.96
N TRP A 353 -2.52 8.95 -7.69
CA TRP A 353 -2.36 10.05 -8.67
C TRP A 353 -0.90 10.32 -9.09
N ARG A 354 0.06 9.84 -8.29
CA ARG A 354 1.49 10.14 -8.41
C ARG A 354 2.14 9.68 -9.73
N GLY A 355 1.83 8.47 -10.21
CA GLY A 355 2.46 7.91 -11.41
C GLY A 355 2.05 8.57 -12.73
N ASN A 356 0.88 9.23 -12.76
CA ASN A 356 0.36 9.84 -13.99
C ASN A 356 0.77 11.31 -14.17
N LEU A 357 1.24 11.96 -13.09
CA LEU A 357 1.68 13.35 -13.13
C LEU A 357 3.09 13.49 -13.74
N GLU A 358 3.95 12.48 -13.59
CA GLU A 358 5.38 12.60 -13.93
C GLU A 358 5.69 12.47 -15.42
N ARG A 359 4.78 11.93 -16.24
CA ARG A 359 5.01 11.61 -17.66
C ARG A 359 5.31 12.80 -18.59
N ASP A 360 5.18 14.06 -18.13
CA ASP A 360 5.32 15.24 -19.01
C ASP A 360 5.59 16.57 -18.28
N MET A 361 5.94 16.54 -17.00
CA MET A 361 5.93 17.73 -16.16
C MET A 361 7.33 18.26 -15.85
N SER A 362 7.55 19.54 -16.16
CA SER A 362 8.72 20.32 -15.71
C SER A 362 8.97 20.12 -14.21
N ARG A 363 10.25 20.10 -13.79
CA ARG A 363 10.68 19.97 -12.39
C ARG A 363 9.84 20.80 -11.40
N ARG A 364 9.47 22.04 -11.77
CA ARG A 364 8.60 22.91 -10.93
C ARG A 364 7.21 22.30 -10.65
N LYS A 365 6.59 21.69 -11.65
CA LYS A 365 5.27 21.06 -11.53
C LYS A 365 5.31 19.77 -10.69
N ILE A 366 6.44 19.06 -10.72
CA ILE A 366 6.70 17.91 -9.84
C ILE A 366 6.73 18.37 -8.37
N TYR A 367 7.54 19.39 -8.04
CA TYR A 367 7.61 19.93 -6.68
C TYR A 367 6.27 20.51 -6.20
N SER A 368 5.53 21.23 -7.04
CA SER A 368 4.19 21.71 -6.68
C SER A 368 3.19 20.57 -6.44
N GLY A 369 3.32 19.46 -7.18
CA GLY A 369 2.54 18.25 -6.95
C GLY A 369 2.82 17.63 -5.58
N TYR A 370 4.10 17.50 -5.20
CA TYR A 370 4.51 17.04 -3.87
C TYR A 370 3.98 17.94 -2.75
N LEU A 371 4.05 19.26 -2.93
CA LEU A 371 3.54 20.22 -1.95
C LEU A 371 2.02 20.13 -1.79
N LEU A 372 1.29 19.96 -2.90
CA LEU A 372 -0.15 19.74 -2.88
C LEU A 372 -0.53 18.42 -2.20
N GLU A 373 0.21 17.33 -2.48
CA GLU A 373 0.00 16.02 -1.84
C GLU A 373 0.24 16.10 -0.33
N LEU A 374 1.31 16.79 0.09
CA LEU A 374 1.59 17.03 1.50
C LEU A 374 0.45 17.83 2.16
N ALA A 375 -0.02 18.90 1.51
CA ALA A 375 -1.12 19.72 2.02
C ALA A 375 -2.43 18.92 2.15
N ILE A 376 -2.80 18.14 1.13
CA ILE A 376 -3.98 17.27 1.17
C ILE A 376 -3.84 16.23 2.29
N SER A 377 -2.65 15.64 2.45
CA SER A 377 -2.38 14.64 3.49
C SER A 377 -2.49 15.22 4.89
N LEU A 378 -1.96 16.44 5.11
CA LEU A 378 -2.06 17.15 6.38
C LEU A 378 -3.51 17.45 6.74
N VAL A 379 -4.30 17.99 5.80
CA VAL A 379 -5.73 18.25 6.01
C VAL A 379 -6.49 16.95 6.27
N SER A 380 -6.16 15.88 5.52
CA SER A 380 -6.81 14.57 5.68
C SER A 380 -6.44 13.88 6.99
N SER A 381 -5.34 14.27 7.66
CA SER A 381 -4.90 13.70 8.93
C SER A 381 -5.63 14.26 10.15
N VAL A 382 -6.38 15.37 10.01
CA VAL A 382 -7.09 16.01 11.13
C VAL A 382 -8.04 15.05 11.85
N PRO A 383 -8.88 14.26 11.14
CA PRO A 383 -9.75 13.28 11.79
C PRO A 383 -8.98 12.15 12.48
N SER A 384 -7.79 11.79 11.98
CA SER A 384 -6.92 10.80 12.63
C SER A 384 -6.39 11.28 13.97
N VAL A 385 -5.93 12.54 14.03
CA VAL A 385 -5.47 13.15 15.28
C VAL A 385 -6.63 13.26 16.28
N ALA A 386 -7.82 13.67 15.83
CA ALA A 386 -9.01 13.68 16.66
C ALA A 386 -9.37 12.28 17.16
N GLY A 387 -9.31 11.26 16.29
CA GLY A 387 -9.52 9.86 16.62
C GLY A 387 -8.56 9.36 17.70
N TYR A 388 -7.26 9.67 17.59
CA TYR A 388 -6.27 9.33 18.60
C TYR A 388 -6.59 9.94 19.97
N ILE A 389 -6.90 11.23 20.03
CA ILE A 389 -7.24 11.91 21.29
C ILE A 389 -8.49 11.29 21.92
N VAL A 390 -9.52 11.06 21.12
CA VAL A 390 -10.78 10.47 21.58
C VAL A 390 -10.58 9.03 22.06
N VAL A 391 -9.82 8.20 21.35
CA VAL A 391 -9.50 6.83 21.76
C VAL A 391 -8.72 6.81 23.06
N ALA A 392 -7.71 7.67 23.22
CA ALA A 392 -6.95 7.75 24.46
C ALA A 392 -7.86 8.13 25.64
N GLY A 393 -8.73 9.12 25.47
CA GLY A 393 -9.71 9.51 26.49
C GLY A 393 -10.73 8.41 26.80
N MET A 394 -11.20 7.67 25.79
CA MET A 394 -12.09 6.52 26.01
C MET A 394 -11.37 5.38 26.76
N LEU A 395 -10.12 5.08 26.44
CA LEU A 395 -9.30 4.10 27.17
C LEU A 395 -9.11 4.49 28.64
N GLU A 396 -8.81 5.76 28.90
CA GLU A 396 -8.61 6.27 30.26
C GLU A 396 -9.90 6.19 31.09
N GLN A 397 -11.04 6.56 30.50
CA GLN A 397 -12.35 6.52 31.17
C GLN A 397 -12.88 5.09 31.37
N TYR A 398 -12.62 4.19 30.41
CA TYR A 398 -13.14 2.83 30.44
C TYR A 398 -12.38 1.92 31.41
N GLY A 399 -11.07 2.09 31.56
CA GLY A 399 -10.26 1.15 32.33
C GLY A 399 -9.86 -0.10 31.56
N ILE A 400 -9.11 -0.98 32.23
CA ILE A 400 -8.75 -2.32 31.74
C ILE A 400 -9.62 -3.34 32.44
N CYS A 401 -10.52 -3.96 31.68
CA CYS A 401 -11.52 -4.88 32.21
C CYS A 401 -11.17 -6.35 31.96
N SER A 402 -11.49 -7.20 32.93
CA SER A 402 -11.42 -8.66 32.85
C SER A 402 -12.64 -9.30 33.51
N HIS A 403 -13.17 -10.37 32.91
CA HIS A 403 -14.20 -11.19 33.56
C HIS A 403 -13.58 -12.00 34.70
N VAL A 404 -14.30 -12.09 35.82
CA VAL A 404 -13.81 -12.70 37.09
C VAL A 404 -14.60 -13.93 37.50
#